data_AF-A0AAV0LWG0-F1
#
_entry.id   AF-A0AAV0LWG0-F1
#
_cell.length_a   1.000
_cell.length_b   1.000
_cell.length_c   1.000
_cell.angle_alpha   90.00
_cell.angle_beta   90.00
_cell.angle_gamma   90.00
#
_symmetry.space_group_name_H-M   'P 1'
#
loop_
_entity.id
_entity.type
_entity.pdbx_description
1 polymer ?
#
loop_
_entity_poly.entity_id
_entity_poly.type
_entity_poly.pdbx_seq_one_letter_code
_entity_poly.pdbx_strand_id
1 'polypeptide(L)'
;LEQPDGPLSPNKGSFTSFVDPKPTKQQHEAPKGASSPKPGDANNDEPIMKTMEFSFSGISHVSHDSDDDEVQSVISDSCVSVGKYHVRATIASILSAIFAKYGDIAGNCKLESVSMRAYYLECLCSVVLELQSLSIRQLTKSKVKEMLAVLKDVESAGIDVHWLRDILNDLTEVVDLNSQHQAAELAKAECDHAVESVNRELESMMEDMALKEQAVAEARSKVEQTRARLLELEAESSKLSEAVSSTWSLVEKFHSKSLADDIL
;
A
#
# COMPACT_ATOMS: atom_id res chain seq x y z
N LEU A 1 -39.46 18.06 29.84
CA LEU A 1 -40.61 17.65 28.99
C LEU A 1 -40.60 18.55 27.77
N GLU A 2 -39.68 18.41 26.81
CA GLU A 2 -39.25 17.19 26.10
C GLU A 2 -40.33 16.68 25.15
N GLN A 3 -40.27 17.13 23.90
CA GLN A 3 -40.18 16.26 22.72
C GLN A 3 -39.74 17.09 21.49
N PRO A 4 -38.65 16.72 20.81
CA PRO A 4 -38.30 17.26 19.50
C PRO A 4 -38.86 16.39 18.36
N ASP A 5 -39.23 17.06 17.28
CA ASP A 5 -39.63 16.50 16.00
C ASP A 5 -38.51 15.69 15.33
N GLY A 6 -38.87 14.48 14.91
CA GLY A 6 -38.60 13.88 13.58
C GLY A 6 -37.18 13.88 12.99
N PRO A 7 -36.62 12.70 12.61
CA PRO A 7 -35.35 12.62 11.91
C PRO A 7 -35.49 13.00 10.43
N LEU A 8 -34.77 14.05 10.02
CA LEU A 8 -34.52 14.39 8.61
C LEU A 8 -33.33 13.57 8.08
N SER A 9 -33.58 12.91 6.95
CA SER A 9 -32.72 11.98 6.24
C SER A 9 -31.33 12.56 5.87
N PRO A 10 -30.27 11.71 5.78
CA PRO A 10 -28.94 12.17 5.40
C PRO A 10 -28.88 12.54 3.92
N ASN A 11 -28.49 13.79 3.67
CA ASN A 11 -28.22 14.36 2.37
C ASN A 11 -27.03 13.62 1.71
N LYS A 12 -27.26 13.05 0.52
CA LYS A 12 -26.23 12.41 -0.30
C LYS A 12 -25.34 13.50 -0.92
N GLY A 13 -24.21 13.76 -0.28
CA GLY A 13 -23.14 14.58 -0.82
C GLY A 13 -22.46 13.89 -2.01
N SER A 14 -22.57 14.54 -3.16
CA SER A 14 -21.96 14.20 -4.44
C SER A 14 -20.43 14.20 -4.35
N PHE A 15 -19.80 13.04 -4.55
CA PHE A 15 -18.35 12.96 -4.80
C PHE A 15 -18.13 13.00 -6.32
N THR A 16 -17.51 14.08 -6.79
CA THR A 16 -17.09 14.25 -8.18
C THR A 16 -16.00 13.24 -8.51
N SER A 17 -16.26 12.42 -9.53
CA SER A 17 -15.33 11.46 -10.11
C SER A 17 -14.13 12.15 -10.77
N PHE A 18 -12.92 11.81 -10.33
CA PHE A 18 -11.70 12.10 -11.07
C PHE A 18 -11.64 11.22 -12.32
N VAL A 19 -11.37 11.87 -13.46
CA VAL A 19 -11.27 11.27 -14.78
C VAL A 19 -9.87 10.68 -14.95
N ASP A 20 -9.78 9.36 -15.18
CA ASP A 20 -8.55 8.69 -15.58
C ASP A 20 -8.16 9.05 -17.03
N PRO A 21 -6.88 9.38 -17.31
CA PRO A 21 -6.40 9.47 -18.68
C PRO A 21 -6.17 8.08 -19.30
N LYS A 22 -6.85 7.86 -20.42
CA LYS A 22 -6.81 6.68 -21.29
C LYS A 22 -5.41 6.40 -21.85
N PRO A 23 -4.94 5.13 -21.91
CA PRO A 23 -3.69 4.79 -22.55
C PRO A 23 -3.81 4.72 -24.07
N THR A 24 -2.80 5.30 -24.72
CA THR A 24 -2.56 5.40 -26.15
C THR A 24 -2.40 4.03 -26.81
N LYS A 25 -3.17 3.78 -27.89
CA LYS A 25 -2.98 2.63 -28.77
C LYS A 25 -1.68 2.81 -29.57
N GLN A 26 -0.67 1.98 -29.32
CA GLN A 26 0.42 1.75 -30.27
C GLN A 26 -0.06 0.73 -31.31
N GLN A 27 -0.11 1.16 -32.56
CA GLN A 27 -0.27 0.30 -33.73
C GLN A 27 1.06 -0.43 -33.97
N HIS A 28 1.06 -1.76 -33.87
CA HIS A 28 2.12 -2.58 -34.45
C HIS A 28 1.73 -2.92 -35.90
N GLU A 29 2.49 -2.35 -36.83
CA GLU A 29 2.56 -2.76 -38.23
C GLU A 29 3.13 -4.19 -38.33
N ALA A 30 2.45 -5.02 -39.10
CA ALA A 30 2.91 -6.36 -39.46
C ALA A 30 3.87 -6.29 -40.66
N PRO A 31 4.97 -7.06 -40.68
CA PRO A 31 5.68 -7.29 -41.93
C PRO A 31 5.07 -8.48 -42.67
N LYS A 32 4.46 -8.19 -43.82
CA LYS A 32 4.23 -9.17 -44.90
C LYS A 32 5.53 -9.40 -45.66
N GLY A 33 5.90 -10.66 -45.90
CA GLY A 33 7.01 -10.99 -46.79
C GLY A 33 7.43 -12.45 -46.79
N ALA A 34 6.51 -13.39 -46.98
CA ALA A 34 6.87 -14.76 -47.34
C ALA A 34 6.79 -14.91 -48.87
N SER A 35 7.96 -14.98 -49.51
CA SER A 35 8.09 -15.47 -50.89
C SER A 35 8.56 -16.91 -50.84
N SER A 36 7.72 -17.83 -51.31
CA SER A 36 8.09 -19.21 -51.62
C SER A 36 9.14 -19.28 -52.73
N PRO A 37 9.93 -20.36 -52.79
CA PRO A 37 10.35 -20.94 -54.05
C PRO A 37 9.66 -22.31 -54.29
N LYS A 38 9.21 -22.50 -55.54
CA LYS A 38 8.68 -23.76 -56.08
C LYS A 38 9.75 -24.87 -56.15
N PRO A 39 9.34 -26.15 -56.17
CA PRO A 39 10.23 -27.29 -56.36
C PRO A 39 10.56 -27.51 -57.84
N GLY A 40 11.78 -27.95 -58.11
CA GLY A 40 12.26 -28.44 -59.41
C GLY A 40 12.95 -29.79 -59.24
N ASP A 41 12.76 -30.66 -60.23
CA ASP A 41 12.95 -32.11 -60.25
C ASP A 41 14.36 -32.67 -60.03
N ALA A 42 14.35 -33.89 -59.45
CA ALA A 42 15.16 -35.08 -59.72
C ALA A 42 16.68 -34.95 -59.97
N ASN A 43 17.47 -35.57 -59.08
CA ASN A 43 18.20 -36.79 -59.44
C ASN A 43 18.73 -37.55 -58.22
N ASN A 44 18.81 -38.87 -58.40
CA ASN A 44 19.31 -39.88 -57.49
C ASN A 44 20.70 -39.55 -56.97
N ASP A 45 20.94 -39.80 -55.68
CA ASP A 45 22.01 -40.69 -55.22
C ASP A 45 21.86 -40.95 -53.72
N GLU A 46 21.85 -42.24 -53.38
CA GLU A 46 21.83 -42.82 -52.05
C GLU A 46 23.11 -42.47 -51.27
N PRO A 47 23.02 -42.14 -49.97
CA PRO A 47 24.11 -42.46 -49.09
C PRO A 47 23.62 -43.20 -47.85
N ILE A 48 23.84 -44.51 -47.88
CA ILE A 48 24.39 -45.35 -46.80
C ILE A 48 24.32 -44.68 -45.41
N MET A 49 23.35 -45.11 -44.61
CA MET A 49 23.34 -44.89 -43.16
C MET A 49 24.61 -45.50 -42.55
N LYS A 50 25.62 -44.68 -42.31
CA LYS A 50 26.70 -45.00 -41.37
C LYS A 50 26.21 -44.66 -39.97
N THR A 51 25.85 -45.70 -39.23
CA THR A 51 25.70 -45.70 -37.79
C THR A 51 26.92 -45.03 -37.17
N MET A 52 26.77 -43.83 -36.61
CA MET A 52 27.81 -43.22 -35.79
C MET A 52 27.78 -43.87 -34.41
N GLU A 53 28.58 -44.91 -34.24
CA GLU A 53 29.02 -45.36 -32.91
C GLU A 53 29.93 -44.26 -32.33
N PHE A 54 29.41 -43.52 -31.36
CA PHE A 54 30.23 -42.65 -30.52
C PHE A 54 31.06 -43.50 -29.56
N SER A 55 32.28 -43.85 -29.98
CA SER A 55 33.31 -44.38 -29.08
C SER A 55 34.05 -43.24 -28.40
N PHE A 56 33.88 -43.10 -27.10
CA PHE A 56 34.70 -42.22 -26.26
C PHE A 56 36.01 -42.94 -25.92
N SER A 57 37.06 -42.70 -26.72
CA SER A 57 38.43 -43.04 -26.35
C SER A 57 39.08 -41.82 -25.70
N GLY A 58 38.87 -41.69 -24.39
CA GLY A 58 39.70 -40.84 -23.54
C GLY A 58 41.04 -41.49 -23.25
N ILE A 59 42.08 -40.65 -23.18
CA ILE A 59 43.46 -40.89 -22.72
C ILE A 59 44.44 -41.26 -23.84
N SER A 60 44.98 -40.22 -24.50
CA SER A 60 46.36 -40.23 -24.99
C SER A 60 47.23 -39.44 -24.02
N HIS A 61 48.34 -40.07 -23.62
CA HIS A 61 49.24 -39.58 -22.59
C HIS A 61 50.03 -38.32 -23.00
N VAL A 62 50.22 -37.48 -21.99
CA VAL A 62 51.28 -36.52 -21.67
C VAL A 62 52.38 -36.26 -22.73
N SER A 63 52.45 -35.01 -23.18
CA SER A 63 53.73 -34.34 -23.46
C SER A 63 53.70 -32.96 -22.80
N HIS A 64 54.57 -32.81 -21.81
CA HIS A 64 54.82 -31.63 -21.00
C HIS A 64 55.46 -30.53 -21.85
N ASP A 65 54.75 -29.43 -22.08
CA ASP A 65 55.30 -28.10 -21.87
C ASP A 65 54.22 -27.02 -21.96
N SER A 66 54.32 -26.09 -21.01
CA SER A 66 53.83 -24.71 -21.09
C SER A 66 52.36 -24.42 -20.77
N ASP A 67 52.28 -23.43 -19.90
CA ASP A 67 51.19 -22.57 -19.42
C ASP A 67 50.20 -23.13 -18.42
N ASP A 68 50.27 -22.52 -17.24
CA ASP A 68 49.43 -22.66 -16.07
C ASP A 68 48.08 -22.01 -16.36
N ASP A 69 47.31 -22.59 -17.28
CA ASP A 69 45.89 -22.32 -17.37
C ASP A 69 45.22 -23.14 -16.26
N GLU A 70 44.99 -22.48 -15.13
CA GLU A 70 44.02 -22.86 -14.11
C GLU A 70 42.67 -23.06 -14.80
N VAL A 71 42.44 -24.26 -15.33
CA VAL A 71 41.13 -24.70 -15.80
C VAL A 71 40.25 -24.75 -14.58
N GLN A 72 39.59 -23.62 -14.30
CA GLN A 72 38.53 -23.46 -13.32
C GLN A 72 37.61 -24.66 -13.50
N SER A 73 37.71 -25.62 -12.60
CA SER A 73 36.88 -26.81 -12.58
C SER A 73 35.44 -26.32 -12.54
N VAL A 74 34.76 -26.40 -13.69
CA VAL A 74 33.35 -26.11 -13.79
C VAL A 74 32.73 -27.06 -12.79
N ILE A 75 32.15 -26.50 -11.71
CA ILE A 75 31.55 -27.26 -10.61
C ILE A 75 30.64 -28.28 -11.29
N SER A 76 31.13 -29.51 -11.40
CA SER A 76 30.35 -30.60 -11.95
C SER A 76 29.40 -30.92 -10.82
N ASP A 77 28.24 -30.26 -10.83
CA ASP A 77 27.18 -30.51 -9.86
C ASP A 77 26.95 -32.02 -9.88
N SER A 78 27.37 -32.67 -8.78
CA SER A 78 27.37 -34.12 -8.72
C SER A 78 25.94 -34.61 -8.87
N CYS A 79 25.67 -35.38 -9.92
CA CYS A 79 24.36 -35.98 -10.14
C CYS A 79 24.26 -37.29 -9.36
N VAL A 80 23.14 -37.48 -8.66
CA VAL A 80 22.84 -38.68 -7.88
C VAL A 80 21.50 -39.26 -8.32
N SER A 81 21.32 -40.56 -8.10
CA SER A 81 20.07 -41.24 -8.44
C SER A 81 19.06 -41.16 -7.30
N VAL A 82 17.85 -40.73 -7.62
CA VAL A 82 16.66 -40.84 -6.76
C VAL A 82 15.63 -41.69 -7.51
N GLY A 83 15.52 -42.97 -7.12
CA GLY A 83 14.77 -43.95 -7.90
C GLY A 83 15.41 -44.16 -9.28
N LYS A 84 14.65 -43.88 -10.35
CA LYS A 84 15.12 -43.99 -11.75
C LYS A 84 15.62 -42.66 -12.33
N TYR A 85 15.56 -41.57 -11.56
CA TYR A 85 15.89 -40.22 -12.03
C TYR A 85 17.29 -39.83 -11.56
N HIS A 86 18.07 -39.23 -12.45
CA HIS A 86 19.40 -38.68 -12.13
C HIS A 86 19.26 -37.17 -12.00
N VAL A 87 19.49 -36.65 -10.79
CA VAL A 87 19.29 -35.24 -10.44
C VAL A 87 20.49 -34.69 -9.68
N ARG A 88 20.63 -33.36 -9.63
CA ARG A 88 21.68 -32.71 -8.84
C ARG A 88 21.60 -33.09 -7.36
N ALA A 89 22.76 -33.31 -6.73
CA ALA A 89 22.85 -33.69 -5.33
C ALA A 89 22.14 -32.72 -4.38
N THR A 90 22.12 -31.42 -4.71
CA THR A 90 21.50 -30.36 -3.90
C THR A 90 19.99 -30.50 -3.75
N ILE A 91 19.30 -31.15 -4.71
CA ILE A 91 17.84 -31.34 -4.69
C ILE A 91 17.42 -32.78 -4.40
N ALA A 92 18.38 -33.71 -4.36
CA ALA A 92 18.09 -35.13 -4.20
C ALA A 92 17.35 -35.44 -2.90
N SER A 93 17.69 -34.75 -1.81
CA SER A 93 17.01 -34.87 -0.52
C SER A 93 15.54 -34.42 -0.59
N ILE A 94 15.27 -33.32 -1.29
CA ILE A 94 13.92 -32.79 -1.50
C ILE A 94 13.10 -33.76 -2.34
N LEU A 95 13.65 -34.23 -3.47
CA LEU A 95 12.95 -35.18 -4.33
C LEU A 95 12.66 -36.49 -3.60
N SER A 96 13.61 -36.99 -2.81
CA SER A 96 13.41 -38.18 -1.98
C SER A 96 12.30 -37.99 -0.95
N ALA A 97 12.23 -36.82 -0.31
CA ALA A 97 11.16 -36.51 0.65
C ALA A 97 9.78 -36.40 -0.04
N ILE A 98 9.73 -35.82 -1.24
CA ILE A 98 8.50 -35.77 -2.05
C ILE A 98 8.06 -37.19 -2.39
N PHE A 99 8.95 -38.04 -2.89
CA PHE A 99 8.62 -39.43 -3.23
C PHE A 99 8.22 -40.27 -2.02
N ALA A 100 8.83 -40.04 -0.86
CA ALA A 100 8.44 -40.71 0.37
C ALA A 100 6.99 -40.38 0.79
N LYS A 101 6.49 -39.18 0.46
CA LYS A 101 5.16 -38.71 0.83
C LYS A 101 4.09 -38.99 -0.23
N TYR A 102 4.42 -38.80 -1.50
CA TYR A 102 3.46 -38.81 -2.61
C TYR A 102 3.70 -39.95 -3.62
N GLY A 103 4.75 -40.75 -3.42
CA GLY A 103 5.19 -41.75 -4.41
C GLY A 103 5.88 -41.12 -5.62
N ASP A 104 6.09 -41.92 -6.66
CA ASP A 104 6.65 -41.43 -7.94
C ASP A 104 5.64 -40.55 -8.68
N ILE A 105 5.66 -39.24 -8.38
CA ILE A 105 4.79 -38.23 -8.99
C ILE A 105 4.99 -38.06 -10.51
N ALA A 106 6.09 -38.60 -11.07
CA ALA A 106 6.37 -38.59 -12.50
C ALA A 106 6.10 -39.97 -13.15
N GLY A 107 5.40 -40.88 -12.46
CA GLY A 107 5.03 -42.20 -12.96
C GLY A 107 4.13 -42.15 -14.20
N ASN A 108 3.23 -41.16 -14.28
CA ASN A 108 2.30 -40.94 -15.39
C ASN A 108 2.75 -39.81 -16.34
N CYS A 109 4.01 -39.39 -16.24
CA CYS A 109 4.55 -38.30 -17.06
C CYS A 109 4.52 -38.67 -18.56
N LYS A 110 4.11 -37.70 -19.38
CA LYS A 110 3.96 -37.85 -20.84
C LYS A 110 5.29 -37.80 -21.59
N LEU A 111 6.35 -37.31 -20.95
CA LEU A 111 7.68 -37.17 -21.56
C LEU A 111 8.32 -38.55 -21.72
N GLU A 112 8.84 -38.89 -22.89
CA GLU A 112 9.50 -40.20 -23.10
C GLU A 112 10.91 -40.25 -22.49
N SER A 113 11.67 -39.15 -22.60
CA SER A 113 13.04 -39.05 -22.10
C SER A 113 13.10 -38.98 -20.57
N VAL A 114 13.81 -39.93 -19.95
CA VAL A 114 14.05 -39.94 -18.50
C VAL A 114 14.83 -38.70 -18.05
N SER A 115 15.77 -38.22 -18.86
CA SER A 115 16.53 -37.00 -18.58
C SER A 115 15.63 -35.76 -18.58
N MET A 116 14.66 -35.69 -19.50
CA MET A 116 13.67 -34.60 -19.49
C MET A 116 12.75 -34.69 -18.28
N ARG A 117 12.30 -35.89 -17.88
CA ARG A 117 11.53 -36.05 -16.64
C ARG A 117 12.32 -35.58 -15.42
N ALA A 118 13.60 -35.93 -15.34
CA ALA A 118 14.48 -35.50 -14.26
C ALA A 118 14.61 -33.97 -14.22
N TYR A 119 14.78 -33.31 -15.37
CA TYR A 119 14.81 -31.85 -15.48
C TYR A 119 13.55 -31.17 -14.90
N TYR A 120 12.35 -31.63 -15.28
CA TYR A 120 11.12 -31.07 -14.72
C TYR A 120 10.97 -31.33 -13.21
N LEU A 121 11.44 -32.49 -12.72
CA LEU A 121 11.51 -32.76 -11.29
C LEU A 121 12.49 -31.82 -10.57
N GLU A 122 13.60 -31.44 -11.22
CA GLU A 122 14.51 -30.43 -10.66
C GLU A 122 13.86 -29.05 -10.56
N CYS A 123 13.13 -28.63 -11.60
CA CYS A 123 12.36 -27.38 -11.57
C CYS A 123 11.35 -27.38 -10.42
N LEU A 124 10.63 -28.50 -10.25
CA LEU A 124 9.68 -28.66 -9.14
C LEU A 124 10.37 -28.59 -7.77
N CYS A 125 11.48 -29.31 -7.59
CA CYS A 125 12.24 -29.28 -6.34
C CYS A 125 12.83 -27.89 -6.05
N SER A 126 13.17 -27.14 -7.09
CA SER A 126 13.64 -25.75 -6.95
C SER A 126 12.55 -24.85 -6.38
N VAL A 127 11.30 -25.00 -6.83
CA VAL A 127 10.14 -24.28 -6.25
C VAL A 127 9.97 -24.64 -4.77
N VAL A 128 10.08 -25.91 -4.42
CA VAL A 128 9.95 -26.37 -3.02
C VAL A 128 11.08 -25.82 -2.15
N LEU A 129 12.33 -25.87 -2.63
CA LEU A 129 13.48 -25.30 -1.94
C LEU A 129 13.29 -23.80 -1.69
N GLU A 130 12.79 -23.09 -2.70
CA GLU A 130 12.55 -21.66 -2.61
C GLU A 130 11.42 -21.31 -1.63
N LEU A 131 10.36 -22.11 -1.59
CA LEU A 131 9.32 -21.96 -0.55
C LEU A 131 9.84 -22.23 0.86
N GLN A 132 10.80 -23.14 1.02
CA GLN A 132 11.41 -23.44 2.32
C GLN A 132 12.39 -22.35 2.78
N SER A 133 13.04 -21.65 1.83
CA SER A 133 14.03 -20.61 2.14
C SER A 133 13.39 -19.23 2.37
N LEU A 134 12.23 -18.96 1.78
CA LEU A 134 11.54 -17.68 1.89
C LEU A 134 10.66 -17.62 3.15
N SER A 135 10.77 -16.52 3.90
CA SER A 135 9.74 -16.20 4.90
C SER A 135 8.47 -15.66 4.22
N ILE A 136 7.31 -15.88 4.82
CA ILE A 136 6.02 -15.35 4.33
C ILE A 136 6.08 -13.83 4.12
N ARG A 137 6.88 -13.12 4.94
CA ARG A 137 7.06 -11.65 4.83
C ARG A 137 7.86 -11.22 3.60
N GLN A 138 8.72 -12.08 3.07
CA GLN A 138 9.53 -11.83 1.87
C GLN A 138 8.85 -12.30 0.59
N LEU A 139 7.78 -13.09 0.72
CA LEU A 139 7.05 -13.63 -0.40
C LEU A 139 6.21 -12.54 -1.07
N THR A 140 6.44 -12.31 -2.36
CA THR A 140 5.73 -11.31 -3.15
C THR A 140 4.72 -11.95 -4.08
N LYS A 141 3.68 -11.18 -4.47
CA LYS A 141 2.65 -11.65 -5.40
C LYS A 141 3.23 -12.06 -6.76
N SER A 142 4.24 -11.35 -7.25
CA SER A 142 4.94 -11.71 -8.50
C SER A 142 5.64 -13.05 -8.35
N LYS A 143 6.28 -13.30 -7.20
CA LYS A 143 7.02 -14.54 -6.99
C LYS A 143 6.12 -15.76 -6.88
N VAL A 144 4.99 -15.67 -6.18
CA VAL A 144 4.00 -16.76 -6.14
C VAL A 144 3.46 -17.06 -7.54
N LYS A 145 3.21 -16.03 -8.35
CA LYS A 145 2.79 -16.20 -9.76
C LYS A 145 3.83 -16.91 -10.62
N GLU A 146 5.11 -16.58 -10.43
CA GLU A 146 6.22 -17.25 -11.11
C GLU A 146 6.26 -18.75 -10.76
N MET A 147 6.18 -19.09 -9.47
CA MET A 147 6.13 -20.47 -9.00
C MET A 147 4.91 -21.22 -9.57
N LEU A 148 3.73 -20.60 -9.57
CA LEU A 148 2.51 -21.16 -10.17
C LEU A 148 2.64 -21.41 -11.67
N ALA A 149 3.37 -20.55 -12.40
CA ALA A 149 3.66 -20.75 -13.81
C ALA A 149 4.55 -21.98 -14.03
N VAL A 150 5.62 -22.15 -13.25
CA VAL A 150 6.46 -23.36 -13.28
C VAL A 150 5.62 -24.62 -13.02
N LEU A 151 4.73 -24.60 -12.01
CA LEU A 151 3.84 -25.73 -11.74
C LEU A 151 2.89 -26.04 -12.89
N LYS A 152 2.44 -25.02 -13.62
CA LYS A 152 1.57 -25.22 -14.79
C LYS A 152 2.31 -25.94 -15.91
N ASP A 153 3.58 -25.62 -16.14
CA ASP A 153 4.40 -26.28 -17.13
C ASP A 153 4.70 -27.73 -16.72
N VAL A 154 5.04 -27.96 -15.45
CA VAL A 154 5.26 -29.30 -14.86
C VAL A 154 4.00 -30.18 -14.94
N GLU A 155 2.83 -29.62 -14.60
CA GLU A 155 1.54 -30.32 -14.70
C GLU A 155 1.19 -30.65 -16.15
N SER A 156 1.50 -29.76 -17.10
CA SER A 156 1.25 -29.98 -18.52
C SER A 156 2.02 -31.21 -19.05
N ALA A 157 3.21 -31.46 -18.50
CA ALA A 157 4.02 -32.66 -18.75
C ALA A 157 3.44 -33.94 -18.10
N GLY A 158 2.35 -33.85 -17.34
CA GLY A 158 1.69 -34.99 -16.69
C GLY A 158 2.37 -35.43 -15.38
N ILE A 159 3.12 -34.54 -14.74
CA ILE A 159 3.68 -34.77 -13.40
C ILE A 159 2.67 -34.31 -12.37
N ASP A 160 2.44 -35.12 -11.33
CA ASP A 160 1.47 -34.83 -10.30
C ASP A 160 1.95 -33.78 -9.29
N VAL A 161 1.33 -32.60 -9.33
CA VAL A 161 1.68 -31.43 -8.52
C VAL A 161 0.49 -30.82 -7.79
N HIS A 162 -0.65 -31.52 -7.68
CA HIS A 162 -1.86 -30.98 -7.04
C HIS A 162 -1.58 -30.46 -5.62
N TRP A 163 -0.81 -31.24 -4.84
CA TRP A 163 -0.44 -30.92 -3.47
C TRP A 163 0.35 -29.60 -3.33
N LEU A 164 1.19 -29.26 -4.31
CA LEU A 164 1.98 -28.02 -4.28
C LEU A 164 1.16 -26.85 -4.83
N ARG A 165 0.26 -27.13 -5.78
CA ARG A 165 -0.67 -26.15 -6.33
C ARG A 165 -1.58 -25.59 -5.24
N ASP A 166 -2.14 -26.46 -4.40
CA ASP A 166 -3.01 -26.05 -3.29
C ASP A 166 -2.25 -25.14 -2.31
N ILE A 167 -1.01 -25.52 -1.94
CA ILE A 167 -0.15 -24.70 -1.07
C ILE A 167 0.12 -23.32 -1.67
N LEU A 168 0.43 -23.23 -2.97
CA LEU A 168 0.70 -21.95 -3.63
C LEU A 168 -0.56 -21.08 -3.79
N ASN A 169 -1.74 -21.70 -3.94
CA ASN A 169 -3.01 -20.98 -3.95
C ASN A 169 -3.29 -20.36 -2.58
N ASP A 170 -3.13 -21.12 -1.50
CA ASP A 170 -3.27 -20.62 -0.13
C ASP A 170 -2.28 -19.48 0.15
N LEU A 171 -1.03 -19.62 -0.30
CA LEU A 171 -0.02 -18.56 -0.18
C LEU A 171 -0.38 -17.29 -0.97
N THR A 172 -1.10 -17.42 -2.09
CA THR A 172 -1.58 -16.25 -2.85
C THR A 172 -2.53 -15.42 -2.00
N GLU A 173 -3.45 -16.07 -1.29
CA GLU A 173 -4.39 -15.40 -0.38
C GLU A 173 -3.66 -14.76 0.81
N VAL A 174 -2.71 -15.48 1.41
CA VAL A 174 -1.91 -14.97 2.54
C VAL A 174 -1.11 -13.73 2.15
N VAL A 175 -0.49 -13.71 0.97
CA VAL A 175 0.28 -12.56 0.47
C VAL A 175 -0.63 -11.36 0.22
N ASP A 176 -1.82 -11.59 -0.36
CA ASP A 176 -2.79 -10.52 -0.60
C ASP A 176 -3.32 -9.94 0.73
N LEU A 177 -3.65 -10.79 1.71
CA LEU A 177 -4.07 -10.36 3.06
C LEU A 177 -2.97 -9.59 3.78
N ASN A 178 -1.72 -10.04 3.71
CA ASN A 178 -0.60 -9.33 4.32
C ASN A 178 -0.40 -7.94 3.70
N SER A 179 -0.53 -7.81 2.38
CA SER A 179 -0.47 -6.51 1.70
C SER A 179 -1.61 -5.58 2.14
N GLN A 180 -2.83 -6.11 2.27
CA GLN A 180 -3.98 -5.33 2.75
C GLN A 180 -3.80 -4.89 4.20
N HIS A 181 -3.29 -5.78 5.06
CA HIS A 181 -3.01 -5.48 6.45
C HIS A 181 -1.99 -4.35 6.60
N GLN A 182 -0.89 -4.38 5.84
CA GLN A 182 0.11 -3.31 5.84
C GLN A 182 -0.46 -1.96 5.40
N ALA A 183 -1.29 -1.96 4.36
CA ALA A 183 -1.95 -0.74 3.89
C ALA A 183 -2.93 -0.18 4.94
N ALA A 184 -3.69 -1.06 5.60
CA ALA A 184 -4.63 -0.68 6.65
C ALA A 184 -3.91 -0.11 7.89
N GLU A 185 -2.79 -0.71 8.31
CA GLU A 185 -1.99 -0.20 9.44
C GLU A 185 -1.42 1.20 9.16
N LEU A 186 -0.94 1.44 7.93
CA LEU A 186 -0.46 2.77 7.53
C LEU A 186 -1.59 3.81 7.54
N ALA A 187 -2.75 3.48 6.95
CA ALA A 187 -3.91 4.37 6.93
C ALA A 187 -4.46 4.66 8.34
N LYS A 188 -4.43 3.65 9.23
CA LYS A 188 -4.79 3.80 10.63
C LYS A 188 -3.84 4.76 11.35
N ALA A 189 -2.52 4.59 11.18
CA ALA A 189 -1.54 5.47 11.81
C ALA A 189 -1.69 6.93 11.34
N GLU A 190 -2.00 7.15 10.06
CA GLU A 190 -2.30 8.49 9.54
C GLU A 190 -3.58 9.08 10.16
N CYS A 191 -4.63 8.27 10.29
CA CYS A 191 -5.87 8.68 10.94
C CYS A 191 -5.66 9.02 12.43
N ASP A 192 -4.93 8.17 13.16
CA ASP A 192 -4.60 8.38 14.58
C ASP A 192 -3.87 9.72 14.76
N HIS A 193 -2.86 10.00 13.92
CA HIS A 193 -2.14 11.28 13.95
C HIS A 193 -3.04 12.48 13.62
N ALA A 194 -3.95 12.35 12.64
CA ALA A 194 -4.90 13.41 12.29
C ALA A 194 -5.86 13.71 13.45
N VAL A 195 -6.38 12.67 14.12
CA VAL A 195 -7.25 12.80 15.29
C VAL A 195 -6.50 13.50 16.43
N GLU A 196 -5.27 13.11 16.72
CA GLU A 196 -4.44 13.76 17.74
C GLU A 196 -4.15 15.24 17.41
N SER A 197 -3.95 15.57 16.14
CA SER A 197 -3.74 16.96 15.70
C SER A 197 -5.00 17.81 15.93
N VAL A 198 -6.16 17.33 15.47
CA VAL A 198 -7.43 18.07 15.59
C VAL A 198 -7.85 18.21 17.05
N ASN A 199 -7.63 17.17 17.88
CA ASN A 199 -7.92 17.26 19.32
C ASN A 199 -7.07 18.34 20.01
N ARG A 200 -5.79 18.48 19.66
CA ARG A 200 -4.94 19.54 20.20
C ARG A 200 -5.39 20.93 19.79
N GLU A 201 -5.83 21.10 18.54
CA GLU A 201 -6.37 22.37 18.06
C GLU A 201 -7.68 22.73 18.77
N LEU A 202 -8.57 21.74 18.94
CA LEU A 202 -9.83 21.91 19.65
C LEU A 202 -9.60 22.34 21.11
N GLU A 203 -8.69 21.68 21.81
CA GLU A 203 -8.34 22.02 23.20
C GLU A 203 -7.84 23.46 23.31
N SER A 204 -6.95 23.88 22.39
CA SER A 204 -6.47 25.27 22.34
C SER A 204 -7.59 26.28 22.08
N MET A 205 -8.53 25.96 21.20
CA MET A 205 -9.68 26.82 20.92
C MET A 205 -10.62 26.93 22.11
N MET A 206 -10.82 25.82 22.84
CA MET A 206 -11.64 25.81 24.06
C MET A 206 -11.01 26.68 25.16
N GLU A 207 -9.69 26.61 25.33
CA GLU A 207 -8.98 27.46 26.30
C GLU A 207 -9.09 28.95 25.96
N ASP A 208 -8.87 29.33 24.70
CA ASP A 208 -9.04 30.71 24.22
C ASP A 208 -10.49 31.21 24.37
N MET A 209 -11.47 30.35 24.12
CA MET A 209 -12.88 30.67 24.32
C MET A 209 -13.19 30.95 25.80
N ALA A 210 -12.67 30.13 26.71
CA ALA A 210 -12.86 30.33 28.15
C ALA A 210 -12.26 31.66 28.63
N LEU A 211 -11.08 32.04 28.13
CA LEU A 211 -10.46 33.35 28.43
C LEU A 211 -11.31 34.52 27.93
N LYS A 212 -11.86 34.40 26.71
CA LYS A 212 -12.74 35.43 26.13
C LYS A 212 -14.06 35.55 26.90
N GLU A 213 -14.65 34.43 27.32
CA GLU A 213 -15.85 34.43 28.15
C GLU A 213 -15.62 35.15 29.49
N GLN A 214 -14.49 34.91 30.15
CA GLN A 214 -14.10 35.63 31.37
C GLN A 214 -13.96 37.14 31.10
N ALA A 215 -13.24 37.53 30.04
CA ALA A 215 -13.06 38.95 29.70
C ALA A 215 -14.39 39.64 29.38
N VAL A 216 -15.34 38.95 28.72
CA VAL A 216 -16.69 39.45 28.48
C VAL A 216 -17.46 39.63 29.80
N ALA A 217 -17.34 38.68 30.74
CA ALA A 217 -17.98 38.80 32.05
C ALA A 217 -17.45 40.02 32.83
N GLU A 218 -16.12 40.23 32.84
CA GLU A 218 -15.50 41.39 33.46
C GLU A 218 -15.92 42.72 32.80
N ALA A 219 -15.94 42.76 31.47
CA ALA A 219 -16.37 43.94 30.72
C ALA A 219 -17.85 44.28 31.01
N ARG A 220 -18.72 43.28 31.09
CA ARG A 220 -20.13 43.46 31.48
C ARG A 220 -20.27 44.05 32.88
N SER A 221 -19.49 43.57 33.85
CA SER A 221 -19.49 44.13 35.21
C SER A 221 -19.07 45.61 35.23
N LYS A 222 -18.06 46.00 34.45
CA LYS A 222 -17.61 47.40 34.34
C LYS A 222 -18.65 48.30 33.68
N VAL A 223 -19.34 47.80 32.65
CA VAL A 223 -20.45 48.51 32.00
C VAL A 223 -21.55 48.79 33.00
N GLU A 224 -21.95 47.79 33.79
CA GLU A 224 -23.00 47.96 34.80
C GLU A 224 -22.62 48.98 35.88
N GLN A 225 -21.38 48.92 36.39
CA GLN A 225 -20.87 49.90 37.35
C GLN A 225 -20.87 51.33 36.77
N THR A 226 -20.41 51.48 35.53
CA THR A 226 -20.36 52.79 34.85
C THR A 226 -21.76 53.35 34.63
N ARG A 227 -22.71 52.48 34.26
CA ARG A 227 -24.12 52.84 34.10
C ARG A 227 -24.73 53.31 35.42
N ALA A 228 -24.47 52.62 36.52
CA ALA A 228 -24.95 53.02 37.84
C ALA A 228 -24.41 54.41 38.24
N ARG A 229 -23.11 54.65 38.04
CA ARG A 229 -22.49 55.95 38.31
C ARG A 229 -23.05 57.07 37.44
N LEU A 230 -23.35 56.78 36.17
CA LEU A 230 -23.95 57.75 35.27
C LEU A 230 -25.33 58.19 35.78
N LEU A 231 -26.17 57.24 36.21
CA LEU A 231 -27.50 57.54 36.77
C LEU A 231 -27.42 58.42 38.03
N GLU A 232 -26.43 58.19 38.90
CA GLU A 232 -26.17 59.03 40.08
C GLU A 232 -25.80 60.46 39.70
N LEU A 233 -24.86 60.63 38.77
CA LEU A 233 -24.44 61.96 38.29
C LEU A 233 -25.57 62.72 37.57
N GLU A 234 -26.41 62.02 36.80
CA GLU A 234 -27.59 62.61 36.16
C GLU A 234 -28.57 63.14 37.21
N ALA A 235 -28.83 62.38 38.29
CA ALA A 235 -29.68 62.81 39.39
C ALA A 235 -29.11 64.03 40.16
N GLU A 236 -27.80 64.03 40.43
CA GLU A 236 -27.12 65.17 41.05
C GLU A 236 -27.17 66.43 40.17
N SER A 237 -26.95 66.27 38.86
CA SER A 237 -27.01 67.36 37.89
C SER A 237 -28.41 67.99 37.84
N SER A 238 -29.48 67.17 37.80
CA SER A 238 -30.86 67.66 37.87
C SER A 238 -31.13 68.46 39.16
N LYS A 239 -30.67 67.95 40.31
CA LYS A 239 -30.82 68.65 41.60
C LYS A 239 -30.08 69.99 41.62
N LEU A 240 -28.87 70.04 41.08
CA LEU A 240 -28.09 71.28 40.99
C LEU A 240 -28.75 72.28 40.04
N SER A 241 -29.27 71.81 38.90
CA SER A 241 -30.05 72.61 37.96
C SER A 241 -31.26 73.26 38.63
N GLU A 242 -32.06 72.50 39.40
CA GLU A 242 -33.20 73.04 40.13
C GLU A 242 -32.75 74.09 41.16
N ALA A 243 -31.66 73.85 41.89
CA ALA A 243 -31.11 74.79 42.85
C ALA A 243 -30.65 76.11 42.18
N VAL A 244 -30.01 76.02 41.01
CA VAL A 244 -29.61 77.20 40.22
C VAL A 244 -30.85 77.98 39.77
N SER A 245 -31.89 77.33 39.25
CA SER A 245 -33.14 78.00 38.87
C SER A 245 -33.81 78.67 40.08
N SER A 246 -33.81 78.01 41.24
CA SER A 246 -34.38 78.57 42.48
C SER A 246 -33.60 79.79 42.97
N THR A 247 -32.27 79.75 42.95
CA THR A 247 -31.43 80.89 43.37
C THR A 247 -31.55 82.07 42.40
N TRP A 248 -31.58 81.80 41.09
CA TRP A 248 -31.84 82.83 40.08
C TRP A 248 -33.18 83.52 40.28
N SER A 249 -34.26 82.75 40.50
CA SER A 249 -35.59 83.31 40.79
C SER A 249 -35.58 84.19 42.06
N LEU A 250 -34.82 83.81 43.08
CA LEU A 250 -34.67 84.63 44.28
C LEU A 250 -33.94 85.95 43.99
N VAL A 251 -32.83 85.90 43.24
CA VAL A 251 -32.07 87.10 42.82
C VAL A 251 -32.95 88.05 42.01
N GLU A 252 -33.75 87.54 41.07
CA GLU A 252 -34.67 88.40 40.29
C GLU A 252 -35.71 89.09 41.16
N LYS A 253 -36.23 88.45 42.21
CA LYS A 253 -37.16 89.09 43.17
C LYS A 253 -36.51 90.26 43.91
N PHE A 254 -35.20 90.21 44.16
CA PHE A 254 -34.46 91.33 44.74
C PHE A 254 -34.13 92.42 43.72
N HIS A 255 -33.95 92.07 42.44
CA HIS A 255 -33.73 93.05 41.38
C HIS A 255 -35.00 93.84 41.03
N SER A 256 -36.18 93.22 41.19
CA SER A 256 -37.48 93.84 40.92
C SER A 256 -38.08 94.56 42.14
N LYS A 257 -37.51 94.38 43.34
CA LYS A 257 -37.73 95.25 44.50
C LYS A 257 -36.63 96.30 44.54
N SER A 258 -36.94 97.54 44.16
CA SER A 258 -36.01 98.66 44.25
C SER A 258 -35.49 98.79 45.68
N LEU A 259 -34.18 98.63 45.88
CA LEU A 259 -33.52 98.85 47.18
C LEU A 259 -33.71 100.29 47.69
N ALA A 260 -34.13 101.21 46.81
CA ALA A 260 -34.42 102.59 47.17
C ALA A 260 -35.77 102.81 47.86
N ASP A 261 -36.72 101.86 47.80
CA ASP A 261 -38.06 102.04 48.39
C ASP A 261 -38.10 101.79 49.91
N ASP A 262 -37.13 101.06 50.49
CA ASP A 262 -37.06 100.77 51.93
C ASP A 262 -36.08 101.70 52.71
N ILE A 263 -35.40 102.64 52.03
CA ILE A 263 -34.41 103.57 52.62
C ILE A 263 -34.96 105.02 52.71
N LEU A 264 -36.17 105.28 52.21
CA LEU A 264 -36.86 106.59 52.26
C LEU A 264 -37.99 106.58 53.29
#